data_AF-A0A353V8E9-F1
#
_entry.id   AF-A0A353V8E9-F1
#
_cell.length_a   1.000
_cell.length_b   1.000
_cell.length_c   1.000
_cell.angle_alpha   90.00
_cell.angle_beta   90.00
_cell.angle_gamma   90.00
#
_symmetry.space_group_name_H-M   'P 1'
#
loop_
_entity.id
_entity.type
_entity.pdbx_description
1 polymer ?
#
loop_
_entity_poly.entity_id
_entity_poly.type
_entity_poly.pdbx_seq_one_letter_code
_entity_poly.pdbx_strand_id
1 'polypeptide(L)'
;MLEAIAAAGWAAPTPIQAGAIGPILEGRDLIGCAQTGTGKTGAFAIPAIERLAGPGSQPGAAGPRPSGGPRVLVLAPTRELALQIAETFDLLGRARSIATAVLIGGEAMGPQLAALARRPDVIVATPGRLFDHLERGTASLRAVRIVVLDEADRMLDMG
;
A
#
# COMPACT_ATOMS: atom_id res chain seq x y z
N MET A 1 0.79 -6.92 -14.74
CA MET A 1 0.29 -7.52 -13.48
C MET A 1 0.30 -9.03 -13.52
N LEU A 2 -0.27 -9.68 -14.54
CA LEU A 2 -0.22 -11.15 -14.65
C LEU A 2 1.22 -11.70 -14.57
N GLU A 3 2.19 -11.07 -15.23
CA GLU A 3 3.61 -11.43 -15.11
C GLU A 3 4.16 -11.28 -13.69
N ALA A 4 3.76 -10.23 -12.97
CA ALA A 4 4.19 -9.99 -11.59
C ALA A 4 3.58 -11.01 -10.61
N ILE A 5 2.31 -11.37 -10.83
CA ILE A 5 1.61 -12.45 -10.10
C ILE A 5 2.29 -13.79 -10.36
N ALA A 6 2.65 -14.08 -11.62
CA ALA A 6 3.39 -15.29 -11.98
C ALA A 6 4.79 -15.32 -11.34
N ALA A 7 5.51 -14.20 -11.33
CA ALA A 7 6.81 -14.06 -10.67
C ALA A 7 6.72 -14.22 -9.13
N ALA A 8 5.58 -13.87 -8.54
CA ALA A 8 5.28 -14.14 -7.13
C ALA A 8 4.92 -15.62 -6.84
N GLY A 9 4.83 -16.47 -7.87
CA GLY A 9 4.46 -17.87 -7.74
C GLY A 9 2.97 -18.09 -7.46
N TRP A 10 2.12 -17.10 -7.69
CA TRP A 10 0.69 -17.18 -7.39
C TRP A 10 -0.08 -17.75 -8.59
N ALA A 11 -0.25 -19.07 -8.61
CA ALA A 11 -0.89 -19.77 -9.72
C ALA A 11 -2.42 -19.58 -9.80
N ALA A 12 -3.09 -19.45 -8.66
CA ALA A 12 -4.54 -19.27 -8.56
C ALA A 12 -4.89 -18.30 -7.41
N PRO A 13 -5.95 -17.50 -7.54
CA PRO A 13 -6.37 -16.59 -6.48
C PRO A 13 -6.87 -17.38 -5.26
N THR A 14 -6.48 -16.96 -4.06
CA THR A 14 -7.06 -17.48 -2.81
C THR A 14 -8.52 -17.03 -2.68
N PRO A 15 -9.35 -17.65 -1.81
CA PRO A 15 -10.76 -17.24 -1.64
C PRO A 15 -10.94 -15.75 -1.33
N ILE A 16 -10.09 -15.18 -0.46
CA ILE A 16 -10.14 -13.75 -0.15
C ILE A 16 -9.72 -12.88 -1.34
N GLN A 17 -8.75 -13.32 -2.15
CA GLN A 17 -8.36 -12.63 -3.38
C GLN A 17 -9.48 -12.65 -4.41
N ALA A 18 -10.10 -13.81 -4.64
CA ALA A 18 -11.22 -13.95 -5.57
C ALA A 18 -12.43 -13.08 -5.17
N GLY A 19 -12.71 -13.00 -3.87
CA GLY A 19 -13.81 -12.19 -3.34
C GLY A 19 -13.53 -10.69 -3.30
N ALA A 20 -12.27 -10.27 -3.12
CA ALA A 20 -11.93 -8.86 -2.88
C ALA A 20 -11.41 -8.10 -4.11
N ILE A 21 -10.67 -8.75 -5.02
CA ILE A 21 -10.00 -8.04 -6.13
C ILE A 21 -10.99 -7.30 -7.02
N GLY A 22 -12.08 -7.95 -7.43
CA GLY A 22 -13.12 -7.35 -8.30
C GLY A 22 -13.77 -6.11 -7.69
N PRO A 23 -14.37 -6.21 -6.48
CA PRO A 23 -14.96 -5.06 -5.80
C PRO A 23 -14.00 -3.87 -5.62
N ILE A 24 -12.74 -4.13 -5.25
CA ILE A 24 -11.75 -3.06 -5.07
C ILE A 24 -11.39 -2.40 -6.41
N LEU A 25 -11.27 -3.18 -7.50
CA LEU A 25 -11.04 -2.62 -8.85
C LEU A 25 -12.19 -1.70 -9.28
N GLU A 26 -13.43 -2.05 -8.94
CA GLU A 26 -14.63 -1.23 -9.17
C GLU A 26 -14.67 0.03 -8.28
N GLY A 27 -13.77 0.14 -7.29
CA GLY A 27 -13.70 1.27 -6.36
C GLY A 27 -14.71 1.18 -5.22
N ARG A 28 -15.19 -0.02 -4.90
CA ARG A 28 -16.07 -0.26 -3.74
C ARG A 28 -15.25 -0.41 -2.47
N ASP A 29 -15.81 0.06 -1.37
CA ASP A 29 -15.29 -0.22 -0.03
C ASP A 29 -15.53 -1.68 0.34
N LEU A 30 -14.62 -2.26 1.11
CA LEU A 30 -14.63 -3.67 1.46
C LEU A 30 -14.14 -3.90 2.89
N ILE A 31 -14.86 -4.74 3.63
CA ILE A 31 -14.40 -5.33 4.88
C ILE A 31 -14.10 -6.81 4.60
N GLY A 32 -12.83 -7.19 4.76
CA GLY A 32 -12.37 -8.56 4.54
C GLY A 32 -12.07 -9.25 5.86
N CYS A 33 -12.88 -10.24 6.24
CA CYS A 33 -12.61 -11.08 7.41
C CYS A 33 -11.90 -12.36 6.96
N ALA A 34 -10.58 -12.41 7.13
CA ALA A 34 -9.79 -13.60 6.84
C ALA A 34 -8.59 -13.72 7.79
N GLN A 35 -8.17 -14.95 8.07
CA GLN A 35 -6.99 -15.22 8.90
C GLN A 35 -5.70 -14.77 8.20
N THR A 36 -4.66 -14.49 8.99
CA THR A 36 -3.31 -14.20 8.47
C THR A 36 -2.78 -15.41 7.68
N GLY A 37 -2.01 -15.16 6.62
CA GLY A 37 -1.53 -16.22 5.72
C GLY A 37 -2.52 -16.66 4.63
N THR A 38 -3.72 -16.10 4.55
CA THR A 38 -4.73 -16.44 3.51
C THR A 38 -4.59 -15.68 2.19
N GLY A 39 -3.54 -14.86 2.04
CA GLY A 39 -3.31 -14.06 0.83
C GLY A 39 -3.99 -12.68 0.84
N LYS A 40 -4.41 -12.17 2.02
CA LYS A 40 -4.97 -10.82 2.22
C LYS A 40 -4.14 -9.72 1.54
N THR A 41 -2.81 -9.78 1.69
CA THR A 41 -1.90 -8.78 1.12
C THR A 41 -2.04 -8.68 -0.40
N GLY A 42 -2.04 -9.81 -1.11
CA GLY A 42 -2.30 -9.82 -2.54
C GLY A 42 -3.71 -9.31 -2.90
N ALA A 43 -4.69 -9.61 -2.06
CA ALA A 43 -6.09 -9.25 -2.28
C ALA A 43 -6.31 -7.73 -2.35
N PHE A 44 -5.56 -6.93 -1.59
CA PHE A 44 -5.60 -5.46 -1.69
C PHE A 44 -4.46 -4.86 -2.52
N ALA A 45 -3.27 -5.47 -2.55
CA ALA A 45 -2.12 -4.91 -3.26
C ALA A 45 -2.30 -4.97 -4.79
N ILE A 46 -2.81 -6.07 -5.33
CA ILE A 46 -3.08 -6.24 -6.77
C ILE A 46 -4.02 -5.12 -7.29
N PRO A 47 -5.23 -4.94 -6.74
CA PRO A 47 -6.15 -3.94 -7.26
C PRO A 47 -5.69 -2.51 -6.93
N ALA A 48 -4.99 -2.27 -5.82
CA ALA A 48 -4.40 -0.97 -5.54
C ALA A 48 -3.38 -0.57 -6.61
N ILE A 49 -2.44 -1.46 -6.95
CA ILE A 49 -1.42 -1.22 -7.98
C ILE A 49 -2.06 -1.04 -9.36
N GLU A 50 -3.06 -1.84 -9.72
CA GLU A 50 -3.76 -1.68 -11.00
C GLU A 50 -4.46 -0.33 -11.11
N ARG A 51 -5.12 0.13 -10.05
CA ARG A 51 -5.75 1.46 -10.02
C ARG A 51 -4.72 2.60 -10.12
N LEU A 52 -3.54 2.42 -9.53
CA LEU A 52 -2.43 3.38 -9.67
C LEU A 52 -1.81 3.42 -11.06
N ALA A 53 -1.87 2.32 -11.81
CA ALA A 53 -1.29 2.18 -13.15
C ALA A 53 -2.29 2.39 -14.30
N GLY A 54 -3.59 2.41 -14.01
CA GLY A 54 -4.66 2.49 -15.01
C GLY A 54 -4.73 3.81 -15.81
N PRO A 55 -5.55 3.85 -16.88
CA PRO A 55 -5.73 5.03 -17.72
C PRO A 55 -6.24 6.22 -16.90
N GLY A 56 -5.57 7.38 -17.01
CA GLY A 56 -5.82 8.56 -16.15
C GLY A 56 -4.85 8.72 -14.97
N SER A 57 -4.03 7.70 -14.69
CA SER A 57 -2.96 7.73 -13.68
C SER A 57 -1.55 7.96 -14.27
N GLN A 58 -1.45 8.01 -15.61
CA GLN A 58 -0.22 8.24 -16.37
C GLN A 58 0.26 9.70 -16.23
N PRO A 59 1.54 9.93 -15.83
CA PRO A 59 2.18 11.23 -15.98
C PRO A 59 2.29 11.55 -17.48
N GLY A 60 1.46 12.47 -17.97
CA GLY A 60 1.51 12.89 -19.39
C GLY A 60 0.16 12.98 -20.10
N ALA A 61 -0.90 12.32 -19.61
CA ALA A 61 -2.25 12.50 -20.18
C ALA A 61 -2.96 13.79 -19.68
N ALA A 62 -2.45 14.40 -18.61
CA ALA A 62 -3.01 15.60 -17.98
C ALA A 62 -1.94 16.47 -17.28
N GLY A 63 -0.80 16.70 -17.92
CA GLY A 63 0.27 17.56 -17.38
C GLY A 63 1.09 16.94 -16.23
N PRO A 64 1.88 17.76 -15.51
CA PRO A 64 2.72 17.32 -14.39
C PRO A 64 1.90 16.59 -13.33
N ARG A 65 2.44 15.49 -12.75
CA ARG A 65 1.78 14.69 -11.69
C ARG A 65 1.03 15.61 -10.71
N PRO A 66 -0.32 15.64 -10.74
CA PRO A 66 -1.07 16.53 -9.89
C PRO A 66 -0.92 16.03 -8.45
N SER A 67 -0.19 16.79 -7.63
CA SER A 67 0.25 16.47 -6.26
C SER A 67 1.16 15.23 -6.16
N GLY A 68 2.49 15.45 -6.14
CA GLY A 68 3.51 14.40 -6.05
C GLY A 68 3.63 13.75 -4.66
N GLY A 69 2.55 13.17 -4.15
CA GLY A 69 2.47 12.47 -2.88
C GLY A 69 1.89 11.06 -3.01
N PRO A 70 1.90 10.29 -1.91
CA PRO A 70 1.40 8.92 -1.88
C PRO A 70 -0.10 8.87 -2.21
N ARG A 71 -0.47 7.89 -3.02
CA ARG A 71 -1.84 7.64 -3.48
C ARG A 71 -2.48 6.45 -2.76
N VAL A 72 -1.67 5.56 -2.21
CA VAL A 72 -2.10 4.43 -1.36
C VAL A 72 -1.46 4.58 0.01
N LEU A 73 -2.26 4.40 1.05
CA LEU A 73 -1.80 4.23 2.42
C LEU A 73 -2.21 2.83 2.91
N VAL A 74 -1.27 2.09 3.47
CA VAL A 74 -1.52 0.84 4.18
C VAL A 74 -1.05 0.96 5.62
N LEU A 75 -1.94 0.70 6.56
CA LEU A 75 -1.63 0.64 7.98
C LEU A 75 -1.58 -0.81 8.44
N ALA A 76 -0.53 -1.13 9.19
CA ALA A 76 -0.33 -2.43 9.84
C ALA A 76 0.02 -2.22 11.32
N PRO A 77 -0.41 -3.11 12.23
CA PRO A 77 -0.18 -2.96 13.67
C PRO A 77 1.30 -3.12 14.07
N THR A 78 2.07 -3.90 13.32
CA THR A 78 3.47 -4.20 13.65
C THR A 78 4.42 -3.86 12.53
N ARG A 79 5.70 -3.72 12.89
CA ARG A 79 6.78 -3.40 11.96
C ARG A 79 7.00 -4.55 10.99
N GLU A 80 6.94 -5.77 11.51
CA GLU A 80 7.16 -7.00 10.79
C GLU A 80 6.08 -7.19 9.71
N LEU A 81 4.82 -6.93 10.05
CA LEU A 81 3.73 -6.97 9.07
C LEU A 81 3.84 -5.85 8.03
N ALA A 82 4.21 -4.63 8.45
CA ALA A 82 4.44 -3.53 7.52
C ALA A 82 5.56 -3.85 6.50
N LEU A 83 6.65 -4.47 6.93
CA LEU A 83 7.74 -4.90 6.04
C LEU A 83 7.28 -5.98 5.05
N GLN A 84 6.54 -7.00 5.51
CA GLN A 84 5.98 -8.05 4.65
C GLN A 84 5.02 -7.50 3.59
N ILE A 85 4.18 -6.53 3.98
CA ILE A 85 3.27 -5.84 3.06
C ILE A 85 4.09 -5.05 2.03
N ALA A 86 5.10 -4.30 2.46
CA ALA A 86 5.94 -3.50 1.57
C ALA A 86 6.69 -4.37 0.55
N GLU A 87 7.24 -5.50 0.96
CA GLU A 87 7.87 -6.48 0.05
C GLU A 87 6.91 -6.94 -1.04
N THR A 88 5.64 -7.17 -0.68
CA THR A 88 4.60 -7.55 -1.65
C THR A 88 4.31 -6.43 -2.64
N PHE A 89 4.22 -5.18 -2.17
CA PHE A 89 4.06 -4.02 -3.06
C PHE A 89 5.26 -3.83 -4.00
N ASP A 90 6.48 -3.99 -3.50
CA ASP A 90 7.70 -3.84 -4.29
C ASP A 90 7.83 -4.95 -5.34
N LEU A 91 7.45 -6.18 -4.99
CA LEU A 91 7.40 -7.31 -5.92
C LEU A 91 6.40 -7.05 -7.06
N LEU A 92 5.15 -6.71 -6.71
CA LEU A 92 4.07 -6.53 -7.68
C LEU A 92 4.18 -5.21 -8.47
N GLY A 93 4.70 -4.17 -7.84
CA GLY A 93 4.77 -2.79 -8.35
C GLY A 93 5.94 -2.53 -9.28
N ARG A 94 6.99 -3.37 -9.26
CA ARG A 94 8.23 -3.20 -10.04
C ARG A 94 7.97 -2.99 -11.54
N ALA A 95 7.15 -3.85 -12.13
CA ALA A 95 6.82 -3.79 -13.57
C ALA A 95 5.97 -2.57 -13.95
N ARG A 96 5.46 -1.81 -12.97
CA ARG A 96 4.60 -0.63 -13.16
C ARG A 96 5.23 0.65 -12.62
N SER A 97 6.53 0.62 -12.28
CA SER A 97 7.26 1.76 -11.70
C SER A 97 6.58 2.37 -10.48
N ILE A 98 5.92 1.54 -9.67
CA ILE A 98 5.31 1.95 -8.41
C ILE A 98 6.36 1.91 -7.31
N ALA A 99 6.52 3.02 -6.58
CA ALA A 99 7.47 3.15 -5.48
C ALA A 99 6.77 3.09 -4.11
N THR A 100 7.34 2.29 -3.21
CA THR A 100 6.86 2.14 -1.82
C THR A 100 7.80 2.82 -0.85
N ALA A 101 7.26 3.45 0.20
CA ALA A 101 8.01 3.86 1.39
C ALA A 101 7.43 3.19 2.63
N VAL A 102 8.33 2.82 3.56
CA VAL A 102 7.98 2.17 4.82
C VAL A 102 8.23 3.13 5.97
N LEU A 103 7.21 3.39 6.79
CA LEU A 103 7.27 4.29 7.95
C LEU A 103 6.95 3.50 9.22
N ILE A 104 7.99 3.04 9.92
CA ILE A 104 7.84 2.17 11.10
C ILE A 104 8.65 2.67 12.30
N GLY A 105 8.12 2.42 13.50
CA GLY A 105 8.79 2.75 14.75
C GLY A 105 10.08 1.95 14.98
N GLY A 106 10.94 2.41 15.88
CA GLY A 106 12.20 1.72 16.22
C GLY A 106 13.29 1.82 15.15
N GLU A 107 13.01 2.39 13.97
CA GLU A 107 14.01 2.76 12.98
C GLU A 107 14.30 4.26 12.99
N ALA A 108 15.51 4.60 12.52
CA ALA A 108 15.95 5.98 12.39
C ALA A 108 15.05 6.77 11.42
N MET A 109 14.82 8.05 11.73
CA MET A 109 14.00 8.95 10.92
C MET A 109 14.63 9.25 9.55
N GLY A 110 15.96 9.35 9.48
CA GLY A 110 16.71 9.74 8.27
C GLY A 110 16.38 8.90 7.02
N PRO A 111 16.48 7.55 7.07
CA PRO A 111 16.09 6.69 5.95
C PRO A 111 14.64 6.87 5.50
N GLN A 112 13.71 7.08 6.44
CA GLN A 112 12.28 7.29 6.14
C GLN A 112 12.07 8.64 5.46
N LEU A 113 12.75 9.71 5.90
CA LEU A 113 12.75 11.00 5.22
C LEU A 113 13.32 10.90 3.80
N ALA A 114 14.42 10.17 3.62
CA ALA A 114 15.01 9.95 2.30
C ALA A 114 14.06 9.16 1.38
N ALA A 115 13.32 8.19 1.92
CA ALA A 115 12.31 7.46 1.17
C ALA A 115 11.14 8.36 0.73
N LEU A 116 10.63 9.20 1.64
CA LEU A 116 9.56 10.16 1.36
C LEU A 116 9.97 11.23 0.34
N ALA A 117 11.23 11.69 0.38
CA ALA A 117 11.77 12.66 -0.57
C ALA A 117 11.74 12.16 -2.03
N ARG A 118 11.74 10.83 -2.25
CA ARG A 118 11.59 10.21 -3.57
C ARG A 118 10.15 10.20 -4.09
N ARG A 119 9.19 10.74 -3.32
CA ARG A 119 7.77 10.84 -3.67
C ARG A 119 7.17 9.48 -4.02
N PRO A 120 7.10 8.56 -3.03
CA PRO A 120 6.55 7.23 -3.24
C PRO A 120 5.06 7.31 -3.62
N ASP A 121 4.59 6.30 -4.34
CA ASP A 121 3.17 6.14 -4.68
C ASP A 121 2.39 5.45 -3.55
N VAL A 122 3.09 4.63 -2.76
CA VAL A 122 2.53 3.83 -1.67
C VAL A 122 3.30 4.13 -0.38
N ILE A 123 2.57 4.38 0.70
CA ILE A 123 3.11 4.33 2.06
C ILE A 123 2.57 3.09 2.76
N VAL A 124 3.47 2.31 3.34
CA VAL A 124 3.13 1.25 4.31
C VAL A 124 3.67 1.69 5.67
N ALA A 125 2.83 1.73 6.70
CA ALA A 125 3.23 2.32 7.97
C ALA A 125 2.61 1.66 9.20
N THR A 126 3.30 1.81 10.34
CA THR A 126 2.65 1.64 11.64
C THR A 126 1.99 2.96 12.07
N PRO A 127 0.82 2.93 12.75
CA PRO A 127 0.07 4.15 13.06
C PRO A 127 0.88 5.24 13.77
N GLY A 128 1.61 4.87 14.83
CA GLY A 128 2.40 5.83 15.62
C GLY A 128 3.49 6.54 14.80
N ARG A 129 4.23 5.81 13.95
CA ARG A 129 5.28 6.43 13.14
C ARG A 129 4.71 7.26 12.00
N LEU A 130 3.60 6.85 11.38
CA LEU A 130 2.92 7.72 10.42
C LEU A 130 2.50 9.03 11.09
N PHE A 131 1.91 8.96 12.29
CA PHE A 131 1.50 10.15 13.04
C PHE A 131 2.68 11.09 13.32
N ASP A 132 3.83 10.55 13.77
CA ASP A 132 5.06 11.34 13.95
C ASP A 132 5.45 12.11 12.67
N HIS A 133 5.34 11.49 11.50
CA HIS A 133 5.68 12.10 10.22
C HIS A 133 4.69 13.20 9.82
N LEU A 134 3.39 13.02 10.12
CA LEU A 134 2.33 13.99 9.84
C LEU A 134 2.47 15.22 10.73
N GLU A 135 2.68 15.03 12.03
CA GLU A 135 2.92 16.12 13.00
C GLU A 135 4.14 16.97 12.60
N ARG A 136 5.19 16.32 12.09
CA ARG A 136 6.40 17.02 11.61
C ARG A 136 6.25 17.66 10.24
N GLY A 137 5.12 17.45 9.54
CA GLY A 137 4.90 17.92 8.16
C GLY A 137 5.80 17.24 7.11
N THR A 138 6.38 16.08 7.44
CA THR A 138 7.32 15.34 6.56
C THR A 138 6.62 14.35 5.64
N ALA A 139 5.37 13.97 5.95
CA ALA A 139 4.48 13.22 5.08
C ALA A 139 3.18 14.01 4.85
N SER A 140 2.51 13.75 3.73
CA SER A 140 1.19 14.32 3.42
C SER A 140 0.29 13.26 2.82
N LEU A 141 -0.94 13.14 3.33
CA LEU A 141 -1.94 12.21 2.83
C LEU A 141 -2.94 12.84 1.85
N ARG A 142 -2.71 14.09 1.42
CA ARG A 142 -3.65 14.84 0.56
C ARG A 142 -3.94 14.15 -0.78
N ALA A 143 -3.00 13.37 -1.29
CA ALA A 143 -3.12 12.65 -2.55
C ALA A 143 -3.65 11.22 -2.39
N VAL A 144 -3.84 10.74 -1.14
CA VAL A 144 -4.26 9.36 -0.86
C VAL A 144 -5.70 9.18 -1.34
N ARG A 145 -5.92 8.10 -2.09
CA ARG A 145 -7.23 7.69 -2.64
C ARG A 145 -7.64 6.29 -2.21
N ILE A 146 -6.68 5.51 -1.72
CA ILE A 146 -6.89 4.13 -1.26
C ILE A 146 -6.27 4.03 0.13
N VAL A 147 -7.07 3.61 1.10
CA VAL A 147 -6.62 3.34 2.47
C VAL A 147 -6.88 1.88 2.76
N VAL A 148 -5.89 1.19 3.30
CA VAL A 148 -5.99 -0.20 3.76
C VAL A 148 -5.62 -0.25 5.23
N LEU A 149 -6.45 -0.93 6.02
CA LEU A 149 -6.21 -1.24 7.42
C LEU A 149 -6.10 -2.77 7.53
N ASP A 150 -4.89 -3.31 7.70
CA ASP A 150 -4.70 -4.76 7.90
C ASP A 150 -4.56 -5.06 9.40
N GLU A 151 -5.21 -6.12 9.86
CA GLU A 151 -5.35 -6.46 11.30
C GLU A 151 -5.88 -5.27 12.13
N ALA A 152 -6.98 -4.67 11.65
CA ALA A 152 -7.60 -3.50 12.28
C ALA A 152 -8.11 -3.77 13.71
N ASP A 153 -8.58 -4.99 13.97
CA ASP A 153 -8.90 -5.49 15.31
C ASP A 153 -7.70 -5.36 16.26
N ARG A 154 -6.53 -5.85 15.83
CA ARG A 154 -5.30 -5.75 16.60
C ARG A 154 -4.84 -4.30 16.78
N MET A 155 -5.03 -3.44 15.77
CA MET A 155 -4.73 -2.01 15.92
C MET A 155 -5.62 -1.34 16.97
N LEU A 156 -6.86 -1.77 17.14
CA LEU A 156 -7.76 -1.26 18.18
C LEU A 156 -7.35 -1.75 19.57
N ASP A 157 -6.89 -3.00 19.71
CA ASP A 157 -6.45 -3.57 20.99
C ASP A 157 -5.16 -2.92 21.53
N MET A 158 -4.41 -2.22 20.68
CA MET A 158 -3.15 -1.54 21.03
C MET A 158 -3.33 -0.07 21.42
N GLY A 159 -4.55 0.47 21.31
CA GLY A 159 -4.91 1.85 21.66
C GLY A 159 -5.65 1.94 23.00
#